data_AF-A0A1N6GUY3-F1
#
_entry.id   AF-A0A1N6GUY3-F1
#
_cell.length_a   1.000
_cell.length_b   1.000
_cell.length_c   1.000
_cell.angle_alpha   90.00
_cell.angle_beta   90.00
_cell.angle_gamma   90.00
#
_symmetry.space_group_name_H-M   'P 1'
#
loop_
_entity.id
_entity.type
_entity.pdbx_description
1 polymer ?
#
loop_
_entity_poly.entity_id
_entity_poly.type
_entity_poly.pdbx_seq_one_letter_code
_entity_poly.pdbx_strand_id
1 'polypeptide(L)'
;MTQTPEPRESRKRRVPVLAGIALVVLVAGGATIAWSAAQQGAGDTAANGSADSLAGAPGAPGAGREPSDAVTELADFSAHSDGVAAQLSYAYEHWTDTESDTFGFLPENDCANFTSQTLIARGWVEDDEWWFDESGDAYTHATAWISSTAMRDYLEEHPERATALTDDERSEVKAGDVVQFDWDDSGDRDHTGIVTSVETGLDGSVTILYAGHTDPTWDRSVDWAITELHPGGVAYYWSIPE
;
A
#
# COMPACT_ATOMS: atom_id res chain seq x y z
N MET A 1 60.80 7.47 -7.80
CA MET A 1 60.53 8.55 -6.83
C MET A 1 59.04 8.58 -6.63
N THR A 2 58.63 7.99 -5.52
CA THR A 2 57.25 7.65 -5.15
C THR A 2 56.60 8.90 -4.55
N GLN A 3 55.53 9.42 -5.15
CA GLN A 3 54.75 10.50 -4.55
C GLN A 3 53.70 9.89 -3.63
N THR A 4 53.83 10.15 -2.34
CA THR A 4 52.83 9.85 -1.32
C THR A 4 51.67 10.85 -1.46
N PRO A 5 50.40 10.41 -1.47
CA PRO A 5 49.28 11.35 -1.41
C PRO A 5 49.07 11.84 0.03
N GLU A 6 49.03 13.17 0.19
CA GLU A 6 48.64 13.87 1.42
C GLU A 6 47.19 13.52 1.83
N PRO A 7 46.89 13.40 3.14
CA PRO A 7 45.54 13.08 3.61
C PRO A 7 44.60 14.28 3.43
N ARG A 8 43.44 14.04 2.80
CA ARG A 8 42.35 15.03 2.69
C ARG A 8 41.81 15.37 4.08
N GLU A 9 42.01 16.61 4.53
CA GLU A 9 41.38 17.15 5.74
C GLU A 9 39.85 17.01 5.68
N SER A 10 39.28 16.28 6.64
CA SER A 10 37.85 16.20 6.85
C SER A 10 37.33 17.51 7.44
N ARG A 11 36.60 18.27 6.61
CA ARG A 11 35.93 19.50 7.04
C ARG A 11 34.76 19.13 7.98
N LYS A 12 35.04 19.07 9.29
CA LYS A 12 34.02 18.94 10.34
C LYS A 12 33.07 20.15 10.27
N ARG A 13 31.86 19.95 9.72
CA ARG A 13 30.77 20.94 9.80
C ARG A 13 30.27 20.97 11.24
N ARG A 14 30.43 22.13 11.88
CA ARG A 14 29.92 22.41 13.23
C ARG A 14 28.41 22.62 13.12
N VAL A 15 27.62 21.74 13.72
CA VAL A 15 26.17 21.91 13.90
C VAL A 15 25.95 22.77 15.15
N PRO A 16 25.23 23.90 15.08
CA PRO A 16 24.81 24.61 16.28
C PRO A 16 23.63 23.89 16.94
N VAL A 17 23.82 23.46 18.18
CA VAL A 17 22.78 23.01 19.10
C VAL A 17 21.95 24.22 19.54
N LEU A 18 20.67 24.26 19.20
CA LEU A 18 19.70 25.17 19.82
C LEU A 18 18.80 24.36 20.75
N ALA A 19 18.95 24.65 22.04
CA ALA A 19 18.17 24.08 23.12
C ALA A 19 16.82 24.80 23.26
N GLY A 20 15.75 24.01 23.11
CA GLY A 20 14.50 23.96 23.87
C GLY A 20 13.78 25.23 24.33
N ILE A 21 12.50 25.35 23.94
CA ILE A 21 11.39 25.58 24.88
C ILE A 21 10.24 24.63 24.50
N ALA A 22 9.98 23.65 25.36
CA ALA A 22 8.78 22.82 25.31
C ALA A 22 7.63 23.58 25.97
N LEU A 23 6.52 23.78 25.24
CA LEU A 23 5.26 24.21 25.82
C LEU A 23 4.31 23.02 25.83
N VAL A 24 4.15 22.42 27.02
CA VAL A 24 3.12 21.41 27.30
C VAL A 24 1.79 22.14 27.43
N VAL A 25 0.87 21.89 26.51
CA VAL A 25 -0.55 22.22 26.68
C VAL A 25 -1.31 20.93 26.93
N LEU A 26 -1.68 20.73 28.21
CA LEU A 26 -2.62 19.71 28.66
C LEU A 26 -4.03 20.10 28.19
N VAL A 27 -4.61 19.34 27.25
CA VAL A 27 -6.06 19.28 27.07
C VAL A 27 -6.52 17.90 27.51
N ALA A 28 -7.18 17.89 28.66
CA ALA A 28 -7.93 16.75 29.18
C ALA A 28 -9.23 16.60 28.37
N GLY A 29 -9.52 15.39 27.92
CA GLY A 29 -10.76 15.06 27.22
C GLY A 29 -10.86 13.55 27.00
N GLY A 30 -11.05 12.81 28.09
CA GLY A 30 -11.28 11.38 28.04
C GLY A 30 -12.70 11.07 27.53
N ALA A 31 -12.79 10.14 26.58
CA ALA A 31 -13.98 9.36 26.31
C ALA A 31 -13.57 7.90 26.15
N THR A 32 -13.60 7.16 27.25
CA THR A 32 -13.46 5.70 27.27
C THR A 32 -14.76 5.09 26.73
N ILE A 33 -14.68 4.40 25.60
CA ILE A 33 -15.77 3.52 25.14
C ILE A 33 -15.71 2.25 25.99
N ALA A 34 -16.71 2.06 26.84
CA ALA A 34 -16.85 0.92 27.71
C ALA A 34 -17.35 -0.30 26.91
N TRP A 35 -16.57 -1.39 26.94
CA TRP A 35 -17.02 -2.73 26.57
C TRP A 35 -17.98 -3.25 27.66
N SER A 36 -19.26 -3.42 27.34
CA SER A 36 -20.21 -4.14 28.18
C SER A 36 -20.25 -5.62 27.80
N ALA A 37 -19.56 -6.44 28.60
CA ALA A 37 -19.78 -7.88 28.63
C ALA A 37 -21.16 -8.17 29.26
N ALA A 38 -22.08 -8.70 28.45
CA ALA A 38 -23.28 -9.35 28.94
C ALA A 38 -23.14 -10.85 28.66
N GLN A 39 -23.12 -11.64 29.73
CA GLN A 39 -23.08 -13.08 29.68
C GLN A 39 -24.38 -13.67 30.24
N GLN A 40 -24.75 -14.81 29.65
CA GLN A 40 -25.63 -15.89 30.11
C GLN A 40 -27.12 -15.86 29.72
N GLY A 41 -27.48 -16.84 28.90
CA GLY A 41 -28.82 -17.41 28.83
C GLY A 41 -28.91 -18.61 27.88
N ALA A 42 -28.88 -19.82 28.45
CA ALA A 42 -29.27 -21.12 27.87
C ALA A 42 -28.44 -21.63 26.67
N GLY A 43 -28.19 -22.91 26.44
CA GLY A 43 -28.72 -24.16 26.98
C GLY A 43 -28.30 -25.26 25.99
N ASP A 44 -28.07 -26.45 26.51
CA ASP A 44 -28.08 -27.77 25.84
C ASP A 44 -27.13 -28.07 24.66
N THR A 45 -26.24 -29.01 24.98
CA THR A 45 -25.57 -29.94 24.09
C THR A 45 -26.54 -30.68 23.16
N ALA A 46 -26.30 -30.61 21.85
CA ALA A 46 -26.62 -31.69 20.91
C ALA A 46 -25.72 -31.62 19.67
N ALA A 47 -24.85 -32.61 19.53
CA ALA A 47 -24.23 -32.94 18.26
C ALA A 47 -25.28 -33.65 17.38
N ASN A 48 -25.45 -33.21 16.14
CA ASN A 48 -25.73 -34.09 15.01
C ASN A 48 -25.47 -33.37 13.69
N GLY A 49 -24.62 -33.98 12.86
CA GLY A 49 -24.32 -33.48 11.53
C GLY A 49 -25.49 -33.59 10.57
N SER A 50 -25.46 -32.78 9.54
CA SER A 50 -25.91 -33.11 8.19
C SER A 50 -25.31 -32.09 7.26
N ALA A 51 -24.35 -32.54 6.45
CA ALA A 51 -24.03 -31.87 5.21
C ALA A 51 -25.28 -31.89 4.34
N ASP A 52 -25.74 -30.73 3.91
CA ASP A 52 -26.55 -30.67 2.70
C ASP A 52 -26.11 -29.47 1.87
N SER A 53 -25.72 -29.80 0.65
CA SER A 53 -25.20 -28.88 -0.34
C SER A 53 -26.40 -28.26 -1.04
N LEU A 54 -26.65 -26.98 -0.80
CA LEU A 54 -27.55 -26.20 -1.64
C LEU A 54 -26.70 -25.33 -2.55
N ALA A 55 -26.67 -25.73 -3.82
CA ALA A 55 -26.18 -24.96 -4.95
C ALA A 55 -26.77 -23.55 -4.91
N GLY A 56 -25.90 -22.56 -4.70
CA GLY A 56 -26.19 -21.14 -4.79
C GLY A 56 -25.91 -20.60 -6.20
N ALA A 57 -26.85 -19.82 -6.70
CA ALA A 57 -26.85 -19.04 -7.94
C ALA A 57 -25.59 -18.15 -8.12
N PRO A 58 -25.29 -17.61 -9.33
CA PRO A 58 -24.08 -16.81 -9.55
C PRO A 58 -24.17 -15.50 -8.75
N GLY A 59 -23.41 -15.45 -7.66
CA GLY A 59 -23.16 -14.23 -6.88
C GLY A 59 -22.05 -13.40 -7.52
N ALA A 60 -22.12 -12.09 -7.31
CA ALA A 60 -21.22 -11.06 -7.85
C ALA A 60 -19.72 -11.42 -7.73
N PRO A 61 -18.89 -11.11 -8.75
CA PRO A 61 -17.45 -11.29 -8.64
C PRO A 61 -16.85 -10.21 -7.72
N GLY A 62 -16.13 -10.60 -6.67
CA GLY A 62 -15.20 -9.71 -5.98
C GLY A 62 -15.57 -9.16 -4.59
N ALA A 63 -16.66 -9.62 -3.95
CA ALA A 63 -16.89 -9.27 -2.55
C ALA A 63 -15.88 -9.99 -1.65
N GLY A 64 -14.92 -9.24 -1.08
CA GLY A 64 -14.02 -9.72 -0.03
C GLY A 64 -13.31 -11.03 -0.35
N ARG A 65 -12.43 -11.03 -1.36
CA ARG A 65 -11.49 -12.14 -1.55
C ARG A 65 -10.49 -12.11 -0.39
N GLU A 66 -10.92 -12.58 0.78
CA GLU A 66 -10.00 -13.09 1.80
C GLU A 66 -9.07 -14.09 1.10
N PRO A 67 -7.77 -14.16 1.44
CA PRO A 67 -6.85 -15.10 0.80
C PRO A 67 -7.48 -16.48 0.89
N SER A 68 -7.98 -17.00 -0.23
CA SER A 68 -8.57 -18.31 -0.23
C SER A 68 -7.49 -19.29 0.22
N ASP A 69 -7.85 -20.31 0.99
CA ASP A 69 -6.99 -21.44 1.40
C ASP A 69 -6.30 -22.20 0.24
N ALA A 70 -6.27 -21.65 -0.97
CA ALA A 70 -5.34 -21.96 -2.06
C ALA A 70 -3.93 -21.40 -1.76
N VAL A 71 -3.35 -21.75 -0.62
CA VAL A 71 -1.91 -21.63 -0.45
C VAL A 71 -1.28 -22.75 -1.27
N THR A 72 -0.35 -22.41 -2.17
CA THR A 72 0.52 -23.27 -3.01
C THR A 72 0.15 -23.45 -4.49
N GLU A 73 -0.39 -22.45 -5.16
CA GLU A 73 0.10 -22.14 -6.52
C GLU A 73 1.02 -20.92 -6.35
N LEU A 74 2.29 -21.04 -6.74
CA LEU A 74 3.16 -19.86 -6.82
C LEU A 74 2.48 -18.88 -7.76
N ALA A 75 2.29 -17.64 -7.34
CA ALA A 75 1.73 -16.62 -8.22
C ALA A 75 2.60 -16.53 -9.49
N ASP A 76 2.02 -16.80 -10.65
CA ASP A 76 2.71 -16.78 -11.94
C ASP A 76 2.45 -15.43 -12.63
N PHE A 77 3.46 -14.56 -12.58
CA PHE A 77 3.43 -13.24 -13.23
C PHE A 77 4.15 -13.22 -14.58
N SER A 78 4.53 -14.38 -15.14
CA SER A 78 5.31 -14.46 -16.38
C SER A 78 4.59 -13.96 -17.64
N ALA A 79 3.28 -13.71 -17.54
CA ALA A 79 2.49 -13.08 -18.60
C ALA A 79 2.72 -11.56 -18.71
N HIS A 80 3.34 -10.93 -17.71
CA HIS A 80 3.65 -9.50 -17.69
C HIS A 80 5.07 -9.20 -18.20
N SER A 81 5.38 -7.93 -18.43
CA SER A 81 6.76 -7.49 -18.66
C SER A 81 7.64 -7.80 -17.45
N ASP A 82 8.96 -7.94 -17.64
CA ASP A 82 9.89 -8.29 -16.56
C ASP A 82 9.78 -7.34 -15.35
N GLY A 83 9.60 -6.04 -15.60
CA GLY A 83 9.43 -5.04 -14.54
C GLY A 83 8.13 -5.22 -13.76
N VAL A 84 6.99 -5.39 -14.45
CA VAL A 84 5.70 -5.63 -13.78
C VAL A 84 5.71 -6.96 -13.04
N ALA A 85 6.29 -8.00 -13.62
CA ALA A 85 6.43 -9.30 -12.96
C ALA A 85 7.27 -9.18 -11.68
N ALA A 86 8.40 -8.46 -11.70
CA ALA A 86 9.22 -8.24 -10.51
C ALA A 86 8.50 -7.44 -9.42
N GLN A 87 7.74 -6.41 -9.82
CA GLN A 87 6.91 -5.62 -8.91
C GLN A 87 5.86 -6.48 -8.19
N LEU A 88 5.10 -7.28 -8.94
CA LEU A 88 4.04 -8.13 -8.40
C LEU A 88 4.62 -9.29 -7.58
N SER A 89 5.75 -9.86 -7.98
CA SER A 89 6.48 -10.84 -7.17
C SER A 89 6.89 -10.27 -5.83
N TYR A 90 7.48 -9.06 -5.80
CA TYR A 90 7.84 -8.40 -4.55
C TYR A 90 6.61 -8.15 -3.68
N ALA A 91 5.53 -7.60 -4.26
CA ALA A 91 4.31 -7.35 -3.53
C ALA A 91 3.72 -8.64 -2.94
N TYR A 92 3.70 -9.73 -3.71
CA TYR A 92 3.18 -11.02 -3.26
C TYR A 92 4.01 -11.65 -2.14
N GLU A 93 5.33 -11.49 -2.19
CA GLU A 93 6.24 -12.00 -1.16
C GLU A 93 6.12 -11.21 0.15
N HIS A 94 5.94 -9.89 0.06
CA HIS A 94 6.14 -9.00 1.18
C HIS A 94 4.87 -8.38 1.77
N TRP A 95 3.67 -8.48 1.16
CA TRP A 95 2.46 -7.75 1.61
C TRP A 95 2.03 -7.98 3.08
N THR A 96 2.54 -9.02 3.74
CA THR A 96 2.30 -9.29 5.17
C THR A 96 3.45 -8.91 6.09
N ASP A 97 4.57 -8.44 5.54
CA ASP A 97 5.76 -8.15 6.32
C ASP A 97 5.55 -6.92 7.19
N THR A 98 6.06 -6.99 8.43
CA THR A 98 5.94 -5.93 9.42
C THR A 98 7.30 -5.47 9.93
N GLU A 99 8.36 -5.83 9.20
CA GLU A 99 9.74 -5.47 9.46
C GLU A 99 10.55 -5.49 8.15
N SER A 100 11.55 -4.62 8.06
CA SER A 100 12.54 -4.62 6.98
C SER A 100 13.84 -4.03 7.49
N ASP A 101 14.94 -4.78 7.37
CA ASP A 101 16.27 -4.28 7.73
C ASP A 101 16.77 -3.20 6.76
N THR A 102 16.16 -3.08 5.57
CA THR A 102 16.55 -2.10 4.54
C THR A 102 15.66 -0.87 4.58
N PHE A 103 14.33 -1.07 4.52
CA PHE A 103 13.36 0.02 4.35
C PHE A 103 12.66 0.41 5.64
N GLY A 104 12.89 -0.31 6.73
CA GLY A 104 12.06 -0.20 7.93
C GLY A 104 10.59 -0.54 7.66
N PHE A 105 9.76 -0.33 8.67
CA PHE A 105 8.31 -0.51 8.60
C PHE A 105 7.62 0.60 9.40
N LEU A 106 6.55 1.19 8.85
CA LEU A 106 5.74 2.22 9.49
C LEU A 106 4.40 1.64 9.98
N PRO A 107 4.29 1.25 11.26
CA PRO A 107 3.03 0.73 11.78
C PRO A 107 1.86 1.67 11.48
N GLU A 108 0.78 1.12 10.94
CA GLU A 108 -0.46 1.82 10.57
C GLU A 108 -0.33 2.85 9.43
N ASN A 109 0.86 3.07 8.84
CA ASN A 109 1.08 4.11 7.83
C ASN A 109 2.02 3.68 6.69
N ASP A 110 2.28 2.38 6.54
CA ASP A 110 3.30 1.85 5.61
C ASP A 110 2.88 1.84 4.12
N CYS A 111 1.68 2.34 3.79
CA CYS A 111 1.11 2.29 2.43
C CYS A 111 2.06 2.77 1.32
N ALA A 112 2.60 4.00 1.43
CA ALA A 112 3.49 4.56 0.43
C ALA A 112 4.91 3.98 0.53
N ASN A 113 5.39 3.62 1.73
CA ASN A 113 6.68 2.96 1.88
C ASN A 113 6.71 1.61 1.15
N PHE A 114 5.71 0.76 1.39
CA PHE A 114 5.57 -0.52 0.69
C PHE A 114 5.43 -0.34 -0.81
N THR A 115 4.54 0.56 -1.25
CA THR A 115 4.37 0.89 -2.68
C THR A 115 5.70 1.29 -3.30
N SER A 116 6.48 2.15 -2.62
CA SER A 116 7.78 2.60 -3.10
C SER A 116 8.79 1.46 -3.27
N GLN A 117 8.80 0.50 -2.34
CA GLN A 117 9.64 -0.69 -2.45
C GLN A 117 9.29 -1.53 -3.69
N THR A 118 7.99 -1.71 -3.98
CA THR A 118 7.57 -2.43 -5.19
C THR A 118 8.03 -1.72 -6.47
N LEU A 119 8.08 -0.38 -6.46
CA LEU A 119 8.57 0.41 -7.61
C LEU A 119 10.07 0.22 -7.83
N ILE A 120 10.87 0.14 -6.75
CA ILE A 120 12.28 -0.27 -6.86
C ILE A 120 12.39 -1.69 -7.45
N ALA A 121 11.57 -2.63 -6.99
CA ALA A 121 11.55 -4.00 -7.56
C ALA A 121 11.16 -4.00 -9.05
N ARG A 122 10.27 -3.10 -9.47
CA ARG A 122 9.92 -2.86 -10.89
C ARG A 122 11.10 -2.36 -11.72
N GLY A 123 12.11 -1.77 -11.08
CA GLY A 123 13.27 -1.17 -11.71
C GLY A 123 13.26 0.36 -11.76
N TRP A 124 12.41 1.03 -10.98
CA TRP A 124 12.54 2.47 -10.79
C TRP A 124 13.88 2.81 -10.15
N VAL A 125 14.42 3.96 -10.55
CA VAL A 125 15.63 4.53 -9.96
C VAL A 125 15.24 5.79 -9.19
N GLU A 126 15.80 5.91 -8.00
CA GLU A 126 15.67 7.06 -7.11
C GLU A 126 16.17 8.35 -7.76
N ASP A 127 15.64 9.47 -7.29
CA ASP A 127 16.15 10.81 -7.58
C ASP A 127 16.26 11.64 -6.28
N ASP A 128 16.36 12.96 -6.38
CA ASP A 128 16.50 13.84 -5.23
C ASP A 128 15.20 14.09 -4.46
N GLU A 129 14.05 13.71 -5.00
CA GLU A 129 12.71 13.97 -4.45
C GLU A 129 12.02 12.68 -3.97
N TRP A 130 12.33 11.55 -4.59
CA TRP A 130 11.88 10.21 -4.20
C TRP A 130 13.10 9.28 -4.03
N TRP A 131 13.46 9.02 -2.78
CA TRP A 131 14.62 8.21 -2.38
C TRP A 131 14.41 7.55 -1.01
N PHE A 132 15.20 6.53 -0.71
CA PHE A 132 15.22 5.81 0.56
C PHE A 132 16.62 5.71 1.18
N ASP A 133 16.69 5.39 2.47
CA ASP A 133 17.93 5.12 3.19
C ASP A 133 17.93 3.65 3.61
N GLU A 134 19.08 2.98 3.46
CA GLU A 134 19.23 1.54 3.71
C GLU A 134 19.50 1.20 5.19
N SER A 135 19.37 2.15 6.13
CA SER A 135 19.66 1.89 7.54
C SER A 135 18.60 1.06 8.26
N GLY A 136 17.44 0.82 7.63
CA GLY A 136 16.27 0.21 8.27
C GLY A 136 15.46 1.18 9.13
N ASP A 137 15.81 2.47 9.18
CA ASP A 137 14.98 3.50 9.81
C ASP A 137 13.90 4.02 8.86
N ALA A 138 12.66 3.58 9.10
CA ALA A 138 11.49 3.87 8.27
C ALA A 138 11.12 5.37 8.15
N TYR A 139 11.77 6.26 8.91
CA TYR A 139 11.53 7.70 8.85
C TYR A 139 12.66 8.47 8.17
N THR A 140 13.76 7.80 7.80
CA THR A 140 14.92 8.42 7.16
C THR A 140 14.85 8.30 5.64
N HIS A 141 13.67 8.57 5.05
CA HIS A 141 13.45 8.57 3.60
C HIS A 141 12.99 9.94 3.11
N ALA A 142 12.86 10.09 1.79
CA ALA A 142 12.14 11.23 1.22
C ALA A 142 10.68 11.25 1.69
N THR A 143 10.07 12.42 1.79
CA THR A 143 8.64 12.50 2.14
C THR A 143 7.77 11.81 1.09
N ALA A 144 8.08 11.95 -0.21
CA ALA A 144 7.38 11.27 -1.29
C ALA A 144 7.52 9.74 -1.26
N TRP A 145 8.52 9.20 -0.54
CA TRP A 145 8.69 7.76 -0.37
C TRP A 145 7.70 7.17 0.64
N ILE A 146 7.45 7.87 1.76
CA ILE A 146 6.67 7.35 2.90
C ILE A 146 5.26 7.95 3.04
N SER A 147 4.89 8.97 2.27
CA SER A 147 3.58 9.63 2.36
C SER A 147 2.82 9.51 1.05
N SER A 148 1.59 8.99 1.11
CA SER A 148 0.70 8.86 -0.05
C SER A 148 0.43 10.22 -0.73
N THR A 149 0.11 11.25 0.07
CA THR A 149 -0.07 12.62 -0.41
C THR A 149 1.18 13.18 -1.08
N ALA A 150 2.35 13.00 -0.47
CA ALA A 150 3.59 13.50 -1.07
C ALA A 150 4.00 12.72 -2.33
N MET A 151 3.69 11.42 -2.38
CA MET A 151 3.86 10.61 -3.59
C MET A 151 2.96 11.11 -4.72
N ARG A 152 1.70 11.48 -4.43
CA ARG A 152 0.81 12.12 -5.40
C ARG A 152 1.46 13.37 -5.98
N ASP A 153 1.89 14.29 -5.11
CA ASP A 153 2.48 15.58 -5.52
C ASP A 153 3.71 15.38 -6.41
N TYR A 154 4.57 14.44 -6.01
CA TYR A 154 5.72 14.04 -6.82
C TYR A 154 5.28 13.50 -8.20
N LEU A 155 4.34 12.56 -8.28
CA LEU A 155 3.90 12.02 -9.58
C LEU A 155 3.18 13.05 -10.46
N GLU A 156 2.50 14.05 -9.89
CA GLU A 156 1.94 15.18 -10.63
C GLU A 156 3.02 16.04 -11.30
N GLU A 157 4.17 16.20 -10.64
CA GLU A 157 5.31 16.98 -11.14
C GLU A 157 6.21 16.19 -12.11
N HIS A 158 6.07 14.86 -12.14
CA HIS A 158 6.86 13.92 -12.94
C HIS A 158 6.02 13.10 -13.97
N PRO A 159 5.40 13.75 -14.97
CA PRO A 159 4.57 13.07 -15.97
C PRO A 159 5.36 12.10 -16.87
N GLU A 160 6.69 12.17 -16.88
CA GLU A 160 7.55 11.18 -17.52
C GLU A 160 7.58 9.83 -16.80
N ARG A 161 7.19 9.79 -15.51
CA ARG A 161 7.18 8.57 -14.68
C ARG A 161 5.83 7.86 -14.72
N ALA A 162 4.73 8.60 -14.72
CA ALA A 162 3.39 8.03 -14.76
C ALA A 162 2.36 9.01 -15.34
N THR A 163 1.27 8.48 -15.87
CA THR A 163 0.10 9.26 -16.34
C THR A 163 -1.03 9.15 -15.32
N ALA A 164 -1.58 10.29 -14.89
CA ALA A 164 -2.74 10.30 -14.00
C ALA A 164 -3.99 9.76 -14.71
N LEU A 165 -4.75 8.90 -14.03
CA LEU A 165 -6.07 8.42 -14.44
C LEU A 165 -7.05 8.57 -13.28
N THR A 166 -8.30 8.84 -13.62
CA THR A 166 -9.44 8.84 -12.69
C THR A 166 -10.16 7.49 -12.68
N ASP A 167 -11.09 7.28 -11.75
CA ASP A 167 -11.96 6.07 -11.74
C ASP A 167 -12.92 5.97 -12.93
N ASP A 168 -13.12 7.03 -13.72
CA ASP A 168 -13.86 6.96 -14.98
C ASP A 168 -13.01 6.33 -16.12
N GLU A 169 -11.69 6.26 -15.95
CA GLU A 169 -10.71 5.82 -16.97
C GLU A 169 -10.18 4.40 -16.71
N ARG A 170 -10.93 3.58 -15.94
CA ARG A 170 -10.53 2.23 -15.52
C ARG A 170 -10.10 1.29 -16.64
N SER A 171 -10.60 1.49 -17.85
CA SER A 171 -10.17 0.70 -19.02
C SER A 171 -8.72 0.93 -19.42
N GLU A 172 -8.07 1.97 -18.91
CA GLU A 172 -6.66 2.30 -19.16
C GLU A 172 -5.73 1.85 -18.02
N VAL A 173 -6.30 1.38 -16.91
CA VAL A 173 -5.56 0.84 -15.77
C VAL A 173 -5.03 -0.55 -16.11
N LYS A 174 -3.81 -0.85 -15.64
CA LYS A 174 -3.15 -2.15 -15.83
C LYS A 174 -2.45 -2.62 -14.56
N ALA A 175 -2.14 -3.91 -14.52
CA ALA A 175 -1.36 -4.48 -13.42
C ALA A 175 0.00 -3.79 -13.28
N GLY A 176 0.41 -3.53 -12.04
CA GLY A 176 1.61 -2.78 -11.68
C GLY A 176 1.42 -1.25 -11.65
N ASP A 177 0.26 -0.72 -12.03
CA ASP A 177 -0.06 0.69 -11.77
C ASP A 177 -0.18 0.96 -10.27
N VAL A 178 0.01 2.21 -9.88
CA VAL A 178 -0.23 2.64 -8.49
C VAL A 178 -1.70 3.05 -8.38
N VAL A 179 -2.39 2.54 -7.37
CA VAL A 179 -3.72 3.04 -6.98
C VAL A 179 -3.57 3.94 -5.76
N GLN A 180 -4.22 5.10 -5.80
CA GLN A 180 -4.34 5.98 -4.65
C GLN A 180 -5.81 6.16 -4.30
N PHE A 181 -6.06 6.33 -3.02
CA PHE A 181 -7.39 6.53 -2.49
C PHE A 181 -7.46 7.83 -1.70
N ASP A 182 -8.59 8.49 -1.85
CA ASP A 182 -9.05 9.58 -1.01
C ASP A 182 -10.26 9.03 -0.25
N TRP A 183 -10.03 8.56 0.98
CA TRP A 183 -11.04 7.80 1.70
C TRP A 183 -12.25 8.61 2.14
N ASP A 184 -12.08 9.91 2.32
CA ASP A 184 -13.11 10.81 2.81
C ASP A 184 -13.55 11.88 1.80
N ASP A 185 -13.10 11.77 0.54
CA ASP A 185 -13.37 12.71 -0.56
C ASP A 185 -12.97 14.15 -0.19
N SER A 186 -11.84 14.29 0.51
CA SER A 186 -11.30 15.57 0.95
C SER A 186 -10.47 16.28 -0.13
N GLY A 187 -10.08 15.55 -1.18
CA GLY A 187 -9.09 15.92 -2.18
C GLY A 187 -7.66 15.50 -1.78
N ASP A 188 -7.47 14.93 -0.59
CA ASP A 188 -6.19 14.38 -0.15
C ASP A 188 -6.15 12.87 -0.43
N ARG A 189 -5.19 12.43 -1.24
CA ARG A 189 -5.05 11.02 -1.59
C ARG A 189 -4.22 10.33 -0.53
N ASP A 190 -4.84 10.05 0.62
CA ASP A 190 -4.21 9.68 1.87
C ASP A 190 -3.78 8.20 1.97
N HIS A 191 -4.17 7.35 1.02
CA HIS A 191 -3.75 5.96 0.97
C HIS A 191 -3.30 5.51 -0.42
N THR A 192 -2.31 4.61 -0.48
CA THR A 192 -1.73 4.12 -1.74
C THR A 192 -1.50 2.60 -1.68
N GLY A 193 -1.67 1.94 -2.82
CA GLY A 193 -1.27 0.55 -3.06
C GLY A 193 -0.88 0.31 -4.51
N ILE A 194 -0.70 -0.97 -4.88
CA ILE A 194 -0.38 -1.38 -6.25
C ILE A 194 -1.51 -2.21 -6.83
N VAL A 195 -1.89 -1.93 -8.07
CA VAL A 195 -2.85 -2.73 -8.84
C VAL A 195 -2.22 -4.09 -9.14
N THR A 196 -2.82 -5.16 -8.62
CA THR A 196 -2.37 -6.54 -8.83
C THR A 196 -3.01 -7.18 -10.06
N SER A 197 -4.26 -6.83 -10.36
CA SER A 197 -5.00 -7.38 -11.49
C SER A 197 -6.09 -6.43 -11.98
N VAL A 198 -6.39 -6.54 -13.27
CA VAL A 198 -7.53 -5.87 -13.91
C VAL A 198 -8.33 -6.93 -14.65
N GLU A 199 -9.52 -7.23 -14.14
CA GLU A 199 -10.40 -8.26 -14.67
C GLU A 199 -11.52 -7.61 -15.49
N THR A 200 -11.66 -7.98 -16.76
CA THR A 200 -12.75 -7.51 -17.61
C THR A 200 -13.86 -8.56 -17.71
N GLY A 201 -15.05 -8.22 -17.26
CA GLY A 201 -16.25 -9.02 -17.38
C GLY A 201 -16.73 -9.13 -18.84
N LEU A 202 -17.55 -10.16 -19.13
CA LEU A 202 -18.11 -10.36 -20.47
C LEU A 202 -19.05 -9.22 -20.92
N ASP A 203 -19.58 -8.46 -19.97
CA ASP A 203 -20.40 -7.27 -20.19
C ASP A 203 -19.57 -5.97 -20.32
N GLY A 204 -18.25 -6.07 -20.25
CA GLY A 204 -17.33 -4.94 -20.30
C GLY A 204 -17.10 -4.25 -18.96
N SER A 205 -17.65 -4.78 -17.86
CA SER A 205 -17.30 -4.29 -16.51
C SER A 205 -15.82 -4.51 -16.20
N VAL A 206 -15.21 -3.58 -15.47
CA VAL A 206 -13.78 -3.63 -15.09
C VAL A 206 -13.68 -3.71 -13.58
N THR A 207 -13.16 -4.82 -13.07
CA THR A 207 -12.80 -5.01 -11.66
C THR A 207 -11.31 -4.80 -11.49
N ILE A 208 -10.91 -3.89 -10.61
CA ILE A 208 -9.50 -3.62 -10.30
C ILE A 208 -9.20 -4.17 -8.90
N LEU A 209 -8.15 -4.97 -8.81
CA LEU A 209 -7.66 -5.56 -7.55
C LEU A 209 -6.33 -4.90 -7.16
N TYR A 210 -6.07 -4.78 -5.85
CA TYR A 210 -4.85 -4.16 -5.34
C TYR A 210 -4.24 -4.88 -4.12
N ALA A 211 -2.97 -4.56 -3.85
CA ALA A 211 -2.22 -4.94 -2.66
C ALA A 211 -1.66 -3.72 -1.90
N GLY A 212 -1.44 -3.84 -0.59
CA GLY A 212 -0.94 -2.76 0.28
C GLY A 212 -0.65 -3.22 1.73
N HIS A 213 -0.04 -2.34 2.55
CA HIS A 213 0.45 -2.68 3.91
C HIS A 213 -0.29 -2.07 5.11
N THR A 214 -0.83 -0.85 5.07
CA THR A 214 -1.49 -0.25 6.26
C THR A 214 -2.66 -1.11 6.75
N ASP A 215 -3.38 -1.68 5.80
CA ASP A 215 -4.30 -2.79 6.01
C ASP A 215 -3.81 -3.92 5.09
N PRO A 216 -2.94 -4.83 5.60
CA PRO A 216 -2.23 -5.83 4.80
C PRO A 216 -3.18 -6.58 3.88
N THR A 217 -2.95 -6.46 2.58
CA THR A 217 -3.90 -6.90 1.57
C THR A 217 -3.22 -7.46 0.34
N TRP A 218 -3.82 -8.53 -0.20
CA TRP A 218 -3.56 -9.04 -1.54
C TRP A 218 -4.88 -9.23 -2.29
N ASP A 219 -4.96 -8.75 -3.53
CA ASP A 219 -6.12 -8.88 -4.43
C ASP A 219 -7.47 -8.37 -3.88
N ARG A 220 -7.47 -7.28 -3.09
CA ARG A 220 -8.73 -6.65 -2.67
C ARG A 220 -9.31 -5.81 -3.80
N SER A 221 -10.63 -5.89 -3.96
CA SER A 221 -11.36 -5.04 -4.90
C SER A 221 -11.31 -3.57 -4.49
N VAL A 222 -10.93 -2.70 -5.45
CA VAL A 222 -11.05 -1.25 -5.30
C VAL A 222 -12.49 -0.83 -5.04
N ASP A 223 -13.46 -1.42 -5.76
CA ASP A 223 -14.88 -1.12 -5.60
C ASP A 223 -15.34 -1.41 -4.18
N TRP A 224 -14.96 -2.55 -3.64
CA TRP A 224 -15.29 -2.91 -2.27
C TRP A 224 -14.63 -1.94 -1.28
N ALA A 225 -13.38 -1.53 -1.52
CA ALA A 225 -12.68 -0.59 -0.65
C ALA A 225 -13.41 0.77 -0.58
N ILE A 226 -13.87 1.33 -1.70
CA ILE A 226 -14.52 2.66 -1.73
C ILE A 226 -16.03 2.65 -1.48
N THR A 227 -16.69 1.48 -1.57
CA THR A 227 -18.16 1.38 -1.35
C THR A 227 -18.54 0.73 -0.04
N GLU A 228 -17.75 -0.21 0.49
CA GLU A 228 -18.07 -0.99 1.68
C GLU A 228 -17.12 -0.70 2.85
N LEU A 229 -15.79 -0.68 2.61
CA LEU A 229 -14.80 -0.42 3.67
C LEU A 229 -14.74 1.07 4.04
N HIS A 230 -14.67 1.94 3.03
CA HIS A 230 -14.68 3.40 3.14
C HIS A 230 -15.80 3.99 2.27
N PRO A 231 -17.08 3.85 2.67
CA PRO A 231 -18.20 4.29 1.84
C PRO A 231 -18.12 5.79 1.50
N GLY A 232 -18.02 6.08 0.20
CA GLY A 232 -17.92 7.45 -0.32
C GLY A 232 -16.50 7.88 -0.71
N GLY A 233 -15.50 7.02 -0.52
CA GLY A 233 -14.15 7.28 -0.98
C GLY A 233 -14.04 7.29 -2.52
N VAL A 234 -12.93 7.82 -3.02
CA VAL A 234 -12.63 7.94 -4.45
C VAL A 234 -11.27 7.31 -4.75
N ALA A 235 -11.18 6.56 -5.86
CA ALA A 235 -9.94 5.98 -6.34
C ALA A 235 -9.35 6.80 -7.50
N TYR A 236 -8.03 6.85 -7.54
CA TYR A 236 -7.22 7.45 -8.61
C TYR A 236 -6.09 6.48 -8.95
N TYR A 237 -5.56 6.60 -10.16
CA TYR A 237 -4.47 5.73 -10.60
C TYR A 237 -3.33 6.51 -11.23
N TRP A 238 -2.14 5.95 -11.13
CA TRP A 238 -0.96 6.37 -11.87
C TRP A 238 -0.57 5.24 -12.82
N SER A 239 -0.85 5.47 -14.10
CA SER A 239 -0.51 4.53 -15.18
C SER A 239 0.99 4.60 -15.45
N ILE A 240 1.72 3.56 -15.04
CA ILE A 240 3.19 3.51 -15.20
C ILE A 240 3.54 2.90 -16.56
N PRO A 241 4.41 3.51 -17.38
CA PRO A 241 4.86 2.91 -18.64
C PRO A 241 5.46 1.51 -18.44
N GLU A 242 5.31 0.66 -19.46
CA GLU A 242 5.97 -0.67 -19.50
C GLU A 242 7.40 -0.60 -20.02
#